data_AF-A0A2I4AM33-F1
#
_entry.id   AF-A0A2I4AM33-F1
#
_cell.length_a   1.000
_cell.length_b   1.000
_cell.length_c   1.000
_cell.angle_alpha   90.00
_cell.angle_beta   90.00
_cell.angle_gamma   90.00
#
_symmetry.space_group_name_H-M   'P 1'
#
loop_
_entity.id
_entity.type
_entity.pdbx_description
1 polymer ?
#
loop_
_entity_poly.entity_id
_entity_poly.type
_entity_poly.pdbx_seq_one_letter_code
_entity_poly.pdbx_strand_id
1 'polypeptide(L)'
;MYLCCVHPQVSLQKTSTWMKDKVSSLMKGLSEQQQAVELFISQQREVSLTEAQARLSQLQDRSQILQASRDQIAAVRSLPDLDLIRESTLVVVPCFKDISTDVCPKLQDGLNGVMDVLSRLSKLLCEDLDKAVSTAVGQDHDSSPQDKRPVLAVVPSAAAVSVPGRNEGLSAYRCCLTFDPRTANGHLVLSQDNQRAEHLTSGPHPVPAHQARFDHTWQVLCSQGFTTGQHYWELDVSKPWAYLGVTYESIPRKEKGKRCMVGMNELSW
;
A
#
# COMPACT_ATOMS: atom_id res chain seq x y z
N MET A 1 13.54 -47.61 33.02
CA MET A 1 12.50 -46.57 33.17
C MET A 1 12.38 -45.88 31.82
N TYR A 2 11.33 -46.16 31.06
CA TYR A 2 11.15 -45.65 29.69
C TYR A 2 10.62 -44.20 29.74
N LEU A 3 11.41 -43.24 29.27
CA LEU A 3 10.95 -41.86 29.04
C LEU A 3 10.49 -41.74 27.58
N CYS A 4 9.17 -41.81 27.43
CA CYS A 4 8.47 -41.68 26.15
C CYS A 4 8.54 -40.21 25.68
N CYS A 5 9.49 -39.88 24.80
CA CYS A 5 9.52 -38.59 24.09
C CYS A 5 8.54 -38.62 22.91
N VAL A 6 7.28 -38.23 23.12
CA VAL A 6 6.26 -38.19 22.05
C VAL A 6 5.68 -36.78 21.81
N HIS A 7 6.09 -35.75 22.55
CA HIS A 7 5.38 -34.46 22.55
C HIS A 7 5.83 -33.34 21.55
N PRO A 8 7.06 -33.27 21.00
CA PRO A 8 7.42 -32.15 20.12
C PRO A 8 6.85 -32.24 18.70
N GLN A 9 6.65 -33.47 18.20
CA GLN A 9 6.25 -33.70 16.81
C GLN A 9 4.74 -33.51 16.61
N VAL A 10 3.96 -33.78 17.67
CA VAL A 10 2.51 -33.58 17.70
C VAL A 10 2.17 -32.08 17.77
N SER A 11 2.96 -31.25 18.46
CA SER A 11 2.72 -29.80 18.52
C SER A 11 3.03 -29.11 17.19
N LEU A 12 4.13 -29.48 16.54
CA LEU A 12 4.54 -28.89 15.26
C LEU A 12 3.56 -29.23 14.12
N GLN A 13 3.09 -30.49 14.07
CA GLN A 13 2.03 -30.90 13.15
C GLN A 13 0.72 -30.14 13.40
N LYS A 14 0.29 -29.99 14.66
CA LYS A 14 -0.91 -29.22 15.01
C LYS A 14 -0.80 -27.74 14.61
N THR A 15 0.34 -27.10 14.85
CA THR A 15 0.57 -25.70 14.45
C THR A 15 0.61 -25.53 12.93
N SER A 16 1.21 -26.48 12.21
CA SER A 16 1.22 -26.50 10.74
C SER A 16 -0.20 -26.64 10.18
N THR A 17 -1.00 -27.57 10.70
CA THR A 17 -2.39 -27.76 10.24
C THR A 17 -3.22 -26.51 10.52
N TRP A 18 -3.08 -25.93 11.72
CA TRP A 18 -3.77 -24.67 12.06
C TRP A 18 -3.39 -23.50 11.14
N MET A 19 -2.10 -23.32 10.83
CA MET A 19 -1.65 -22.29 9.89
C MET A 19 -2.19 -22.54 8.47
N LYS A 20 -2.20 -23.80 8.02
CA LYS A 20 -2.75 -24.17 6.71
C LYS A 20 -4.24 -23.87 6.63
N ASP A 21 -5.02 -24.20 7.66
CA ASP A 21 -6.45 -23.93 7.71
C ASP A 21 -6.72 -22.43 7.72
N LYS A 22 -5.93 -21.65 8.45
CA LYS A 22 -6.02 -20.19 8.47
C LYS A 22 -5.69 -19.56 7.14
N VAL A 23 -4.56 -19.91 6.53
CA VAL A 23 -4.20 -19.43 5.18
C VAL A 23 -5.26 -19.81 4.17
N SER A 24 -5.81 -21.04 4.24
CA SER A 24 -6.89 -21.48 3.36
C SER A 24 -8.18 -20.65 3.55
N SER A 25 -8.53 -20.32 4.79
CA SER A 25 -9.67 -19.46 5.10
C SER A 25 -9.48 -18.02 4.58
N LEU A 26 -8.27 -17.47 4.72
CA LEU A 26 -7.93 -16.14 4.19
C LEU A 26 -7.96 -16.12 2.66
N MET A 27 -7.37 -17.13 2.01
CA MET A 27 -7.40 -17.25 0.55
C MET A 27 -8.81 -17.42 0.00
N LYS A 28 -9.66 -18.19 0.69
CA LYS A 28 -11.08 -18.33 0.34
C LYS A 28 -11.80 -16.99 0.46
N GLY A 29 -11.63 -16.27 1.56
CA GLY A 29 -12.25 -14.95 1.75
C GLY A 29 -11.79 -13.92 0.72
N LEU A 30 -10.50 -13.91 0.36
CA LEU A 30 -9.98 -13.06 -0.71
C LEU A 30 -10.59 -13.41 -2.07
N SER A 31 -10.70 -14.70 -2.39
CA SER A 31 -11.28 -15.16 -3.66
C SER A 31 -12.76 -14.79 -3.79
N GLU A 32 -13.54 -14.96 -2.72
CA GLU A 32 -14.97 -14.58 -2.70
C GLU A 32 -15.15 -13.07 -2.93
N GLN A 33 -14.23 -12.27 -2.39
CA GLN A 33 -14.28 -10.81 -2.50
C GLN A 33 -13.79 -10.30 -3.84
N GLN A 34 -12.77 -10.95 -4.41
CA GLN A 34 -12.39 -10.71 -5.80
C GLN A 34 -13.59 -10.94 -6.73
N GLN A 35 -14.30 -12.06 -6.55
CA GLN A 35 -15.48 -12.37 -7.36
C GLN A 35 -16.61 -11.34 -7.15
N ALA A 36 -16.84 -10.89 -5.91
CA ALA A 36 -17.83 -9.87 -5.61
C ALA A 36 -17.49 -8.51 -6.26
N VAL A 37 -16.22 -8.10 -6.24
CA VAL A 37 -15.75 -6.87 -6.90
C VAL A 37 -15.86 -6.98 -8.41
N GLU A 38 -15.51 -8.13 -9.01
CA GLU A 38 -15.67 -8.37 -10.45
C GLU A 38 -17.14 -8.30 -10.89
N LEU A 39 -18.05 -8.91 -10.12
CA LEU A 39 -19.49 -8.83 -10.35
C LEU A 39 -19.99 -7.38 -10.23
N PHE A 40 -19.56 -6.66 -9.19
CA PHE A 40 -19.91 -5.25 -8.99
C PHE A 40 -19.46 -4.37 -10.16
N ILE A 41 -18.20 -4.51 -10.60
CA ILE A 41 -17.67 -3.76 -11.75
C ILE A 41 -18.46 -4.08 -13.01
N SER A 42 -18.76 -5.36 -13.25
CA SER A 42 -19.53 -5.80 -14.41
C SER A 42 -20.95 -5.22 -14.40
N GLN A 43 -21.63 -5.23 -13.25
CA GLN A 43 -22.95 -4.66 -13.07
C GLN A 43 -22.95 -3.13 -13.26
N GLN A 44 -21.97 -2.42 -12.68
CA GLN A 44 -21.85 -0.96 -12.86
C GLN A 44 -21.59 -0.58 -14.32
N ARG A 45 -20.79 -1.38 -15.04
CA ARG A 45 -20.56 -1.19 -16.47
C ARG A 45 -21.84 -1.38 -17.27
N GLU A 46 -22.63 -2.41 -16.98
CA GLU A 46 -23.89 -2.69 -17.67
C GLU A 46 -24.93 -1.58 -17.42
N VAL A 47 -25.08 -1.11 -16.19
CA VAL A 47 -25.95 0.04 -15.85
C VAL A 47 -25.51 1.30 -16.61
N SER A 48 -24.22 1.60 -16.62
CA SER A 48 -23.70 2.79 -17.32
C SER A 48 -23.90 2.68 -18.84
N LEU A 49 -23.72 1.48 -19.40
CA LEU A 49 -23.85 1.23 -20.83
C LEU A 49 -25.33 1.31 -21.27
N THR A 50 -26.25 0.74 -20.50
CA THR A 50 -27.69 0.84 -20.77
C THR A 50 -28.18 2.28 -20.68
N GLU A 51 -27.72 3.04 -19.68
CA GLU A 51 -28.03 4.47 -19.57
C GLU A 51 -27.49 5.28 -20.77
N ALA A 52 -26.25 5.02 -21.17
CA ALA A 52 -25.64 5.67 -22.34
C ALA A 52 -26.39 5.34 -23.64
N GLN A 53 -26.81 4.08 -23.82
CA GLN A 53 -27.61 3.65 -24.96
C GLN A 53 -28.98 4.33 -25.00
N ALA A 54 -29.66 4.46 -23.86
CA ALA A 54 -30.93 5.17 -23.78
C ALA A 54 -30.78 6.65 -24.16
N ARG A 55 -29.73 7.31 -23.67
CA ARG A 55 -29.40 8.70 -24.04
C ARG A 55 -29.10 8.83 -25.53
N LEU A 56 -28.36 7.88 -26.10
CA LEU A 56 -28.06 7.87 -27.53
C LEU A 56 -29.35 7.74 -28.38
N SER A 57 -30.24 6.81 -28.02
CA SER A 57 -31.53 6.64 -28.70
C SER A 57 -32.34 7.94 -28.65
N GLN A 58 -32.39 8.59 -27.48
CA GLN A 58 -33.10 9.85 -27.32
C GLN A 58 -32.52 10.97 -28.20
N LEU A 59 -31.19 11.06 -28.29
CA LEU A 59 -30.52 12.04 -29.14
C LEU A 59 -30.75 11.77 -30.63
N GLN A 60 -30.80 10.51 -31.04
CA GLN A 60 -31.12 10.12 -32.42
C GLN A 60 -32.55 10.54 -32.79
N ASP A 61 -33.52 10.30 -31.92
CA ASP A 61 -34.91 10.73 -32.13
C ASP A 61 -35.01 12.26 -32.25
N ARG A 62 -34.33 13.00 -31.37
CA ARG A 62 -34.29 14.48 -31.43
C ARG A 62 -33.65 14.98 -32.72
N SER A 63 -32.58 14.33 -33.17
CA SER A 63 -31.94 14.67 -34.44
C SER A 63 -32.89 14.49 -35.62
N GLN A 64 -33.69 13.42 -35.63
CA GLN A 64 -34.69 13.19 -36.68
C GLN A 64 -35.79 14.26 -36.65
N ILE A 65 -36.29 14.63 -35.47
CA ILE A 65 -37.30 15.69 -35.32
C ILE A 65 -36.75 17.04 -35.82
N LEU A 66 -35.52 17.39 -35.43
CA LEU A 66 -34.87 18.62 -35.88
C LEU A 66 -34.64 18.63 -37.39
N GLN A 67 -34.30 17.48 -37.96
CA GLN A 67 -34.12 17.34 -39.41
C GLN A 67 -35.45 17.54 -40.15
N ALA A 68 -36.55 16.92 -39.70
CA ALA A 68 -37.87 17.14 -40.26
C ALA A 68 -38.32 18.60 -40.15
N SER A 69 -38.08 19.24 -39.00
CA SER A 69 -38.37 20.67 -38.81
C SER A 69 -37.55 21.56 -39.75
N ARG A 70 -36.27 21.23 -39.96
CA ARG A 70 -35.39 21.93 -40.91
C ARG A 70 -35.90 21.80 -42.34
N ASP A 71 -36.34 20.61 -42.75
CA ASP A 71 -36.88 20.36 -44.08
C ASP A 71 -38.21 21.09 -44.30
N GLN A 72 -39.07 21.13 -43.28
CA GLN A 72 -40.32 21.91 -43.31
C GLN A 72 -40.05 23.42 -43.46
N ILE A 73 -39.08 23.96 -42.71
CA ILE A 73 -38.67 25.37 -42.84
C ILE A 73 -38.12 25.65 -44.25
N ALA A 74 -37.30 24.74 -44.79
CA ALA A 74 -36.77 24.88 -46.14
C ALA A 74 -37.87 24.89 -47.21
N ALA A 75 -38.90 24.05 -47.06
CA ALA A 75 -40.05 24.03 -47.95
C ALA A 75 -40.84 25.34 -47.89
N VAL A 76 -41.17 25.82 -46.68
CA VAL A 76 -41.92 27.08 -46.48
C VAL A 76 -41.15 28.28 -47.05
N ARG A 77 -39.82 28.33 -46.90
CA ARG A 77 -38.96 29.40 -47.47
C ARG A 77 -38.96 29.46 -48.99
N SER A 78 -39.40 28.41 -49.68
CA SER A 78 -39.48 28.38 -51.14
C SER A 78 -40.81 28.91 -51.69
N LEU A 79 -41.78 29.21 -50.82
CA LEU A 79 -43.10 29.70 -51.21
C LEU A 79 -43.09 31.21 -51.54
N PRO A 80 -44.03 31.71 -52.36
CA PRO A 80 -44.24 33.14 -52.58
C PRO A 80 -44.63 33.89 -51.29
N ASP A 81 -44.33 35.18 -51.20
CA ASP A 81 -44.42 35.99 -49.96
C ASP A 81 -45.76 35.88 -49.20
N LEU A 82 -46.90 35.85 -49.89
CA LEU A 82 -48.22 35.75 -49.25
C LEU A 82 -48.44 34.37 -48.59
N ASP A 83 -48.05 33.30 -49.30
CA ASP A 83 -48.15 31.93 -48.80
C ASP A 83 -47.08 31.66 -47.73
N LEU A 84 -45.89 32.23 -47.88
CA LEU A 84 -44.83 32.21 -46.87
C LEU A 84 -45.32 32.78 -45.54
N ILE A 85 -45.95 33.95 -45.54
CA ILE A 85 -46.47 34.56 -44.31
C ILE A 85 -47.53 33.66 -43.68
N ARG A 86 -48.46 33.11 -44.47
CA ARG A 86 -49.51 32.23 -43.97
C ARG A 86 -48.95 30.93 -43.37
N GLU A 87 -48.14 30.21 -44.14
CA GLU A 87 -47.62 28.89 -43.76
C GLU A 87 -46.55 28.96 -42.66
N SER A 88 -45.78 30.06 -42.57
CA SER A 88 -44.80 30.24 -41.50
C SER A 88 -45.41 30.26 -40.10
N THR A 89 -46.68 30.69 -39.97
CA THR A 89 -47.39 30.67 -38.68
C THR A 89 -47.74 29.27 -38.20
N LEU A 90 -47.70 28.27 -39.09
CA LEU A 90 -48.00 26.87 -38.78
C LEU A 90 -46.75 26.06 -38.41
N VAL A 91 -45.54 26.62 -38.58
CA VAL A 91 -44.29 25.94 -38.24
C VAL A 91 -44.07 25.97 -36.72
N VAL A 92 -44.07 24.79 -36.10
CA VAL A 92 -43.81 24.63 -34.65
C VAL A 92 -42.34 24.34 -34.42
N VAL A 93 -41.69 25.11 -33.55
CA VAL A 93 -40.31 24.86 -33.13
C VAL A 93 -40.30 23.78 -32.03
N PRO A 94 -39.57 22.67 -32.22
CA PRO A 94 -39.45 21.63 -31.19
C PRO A 94 -38.72 22.16 -29.95
N CYS A 95 -39.33 22.03 -28.77
CA CYS A 95 -38.70 22.35 -27.48
C CYS A 95 -38.22 21.06 -26.81
N PHE A 96 -36.91 20.97 -26.54
CA PHE A 96 -36.32 19.82 -25.87
C PHE A 96 -35.84 20.18 -24.46
N LYS A 97 -36.02 19.27 -23.51
CA LYS A 97 -35.42 19.39 -22.16
C LYS A 97 -33.95 19.00 -22.20
N ASP A 98 -33.13 19.59 -21.33
CA ASP A 98 -31.73 19.22 -21.20
C ASP A 98 -31.57 17.74 -20.86
N ILE A 99 -30.58 17.09 -21.49
CA ILE A 99 -30.17 15.73 -21.16
C ILE A 99 -28.96 15.86 -20.25
N SER A 100 -29.06 15.34 -19.02
CA SER A 100 -27.92 15.32 -18.11
C SER A 100 -26.77 14.52 -18.72
N THR A 101 -25.61 15.15 -18.83
CA THR A 101 -24.36 14.52 -19.29
C THR A 101 -23.57 13.91 -18.14
N ASP A 102 -24.01 14.10 -16.90
CA ASP A 102 -23.25 13.66 -15.74
C ASP A 102 -23.31 12.13 -15.63
N VAL A 103 -22.14 11.53 -15.39
CA VAL A 103 -21.97 10.10 -15.16
C VAL A 103 -21.27 9.99 -13.83
N CYS A 104 -22.05 9.76 -12.77
CA CYS A 104 -21.51 9.58 -11.43
C CYS A 104 -21.52 8.08 -11.09
N PRO A 105 -20.39 7.37 -11.27
CA PRO A 105 -20.32 5.97 -10.90
C PRO A 105 -20.45 5.83 -9.39
N LYS A 106 -21.30 4.92 -8.92
CA LYS A 106 -21.51 4.65 -7.49
C LYS A 106 -20.36 3.83 -6.89
N LEU A 107 -19.14 4.38 -6.92
CA LEU A 107 -17.91 3.68 -6.50
C LEU A 107 -17.85 3.40 -4.98
N GLN A 108 -18.64 4.12 -4.20
CA GLN A 108 -18.61 4.07 -2.74
C GLN A 108 -19.02 2.70 -2.20
N ASP A 109 -20.00 2.05 -2.83
CA ASP A 109 -20.49 0.73 -2.38
C ASP A 109 -19.41 -0.36 -2.56
N GLY A 110 -18.67 -0.31 -3.68
CA GLY A 110 -17.54 -1.23 -3.92
C GLY A 110 -16.36 -0.99 -2.98
N LEU A 111 -16.04 0.28 -2.69
CA LEU A 111 -14.96 0.65 -1.76
C LEU A 111 -15.26 0.20 -0.32
N ASN A 112 -16.52 0.31 0.11
CA ASN A 112 -16.94 -0.15 1.43
C ASN A 112 -16.76 -1.67 1.59
N GLY A 113 -17.09 -2.45 0.55
CA GLY A 113 -16.86 -3.90 0.55
C GLY A 113 -15.39 -4.26 0.72
N VAL A 114 -14.49 -3.61 -0.03
CA VAL A 114 -13.04 -3.82 0.10
C VAL A 114 -12.54 -3.43 1.50
N MET A 115 -13.02 -2.32 2.04
CA MET A 115 -12.64 -1.83 3.37
C MET A 115 -13.06 -2.78 4.50
N ASP A 116 -14.25 -3.38 4.41
CA ASP A 116 -14.71 -4.39 5.37
C ASP A 116 -13.80 -5.62 5.37
N VAL A 117 -13.42 -6.10 4.20
CA VAL A 117 -12.54 -7.26 4.06
C VAL A 117 -11.16 -6.98 4.64
N LEU A 118 -10.57 -5.82 4.32
CA LEU A 118 -9.29 -5.40 4.89
C LEU A 118 -9.38 -5.30 6.42
N SER A 119 -10.49 -4.82 6.95
CA SER A 119 -10.73 -4.76 8.39
C SER A 119 -10.81 -6.15 9.02
N ARG A 120 -11.51 -7.09 8.38
CA ARG A 120 -11.61 -8.49 8.83
C ARG A 120 -10.26 -9.21 8.77
N LEU A 121 -9.47 -8.98 7.71
CA LEU A 121 -8.12 -9.51 7.57
C LEU A 121 -7.19 -8.94 8.65
N SER A 122 -7.23 -7.62 8.87
CA SER A 122 -6.47 -6.96 9.94
C SER A 122 -6.83 -7.53 11.31
N LYS A 123 -8.13 -7.73 11.58
CA LYS A 123 -8.60 -8.29 12.85
C LYS A 123 -8.12 -9.72 13.06
N LEU A 124 -8.25 -10.58 12.05
CA LEU A 124 -7.76 -11.97 12.11
C LEU A 124 -6.25 -12.03 12.34
N LEU A 125 -5.47 -11.19 11.65
CA LEU A 125 -4.02 -11.14 11.81
C LEU A 125 -3.61 -10.62 13.20
N CYS A 126 -4.26 -9.57 13.70
CA CYS A 126 -3.93 -8.99 15.01
C CYS A 126 -4.36 -9.92 16.18
N GLU A 127 -5.58 -10.47 16.15
CA GLU A 127 -6.06 -11.39 17.19
C GLU A 127 -5.24 -12.68 17.26
N ASP A 128 -4.79 -13.19 16.11
CA ASP A 128 -3.99 -14.41 16.06
C ASP A 128 -2.51 -14.14 16.39
N LEU A 129 -1.97 -12.93 16.14
CA LEU A 129 -0.65 -12.53 16.65
C LEU A 129 -0.65 -12.48 18.17
N ASP A 130 -1.66 -11.84 18.77
CA ASP A 130 -1.78 -11.72 20.22
C ASP A 130 -1.96 -13.08 20.90
N LYS A 131 -2.76 -13.98 20.30
CA LYS A 131 -2.93 -15.36 20.80
C LYS A 131 -1.67 -16.21 20.65
N ALA A 132 -0.96 -16.09 19.53
CA ALA A 132 0.31 -16.80 19.32
C ALA A 132 1.41 -16.33 20.28
N VAL A 133 1.47 -15.02 20.56
CA VAL A 133 2.41 -14.45 21.54
C VAL A 133 2.01 -14.85 22.96
N SER A 134 0.73 -14.79 23.30
CA SER A 134 0.24 -15.17 24.65
C SER A 134 0.41 -16.67 24.94
N THR A 135 0.29 -17.54 23.93
CA THR A 135 0.55 -18.99 24.07
C THR A 135 2.04 -19.31 24.11
N ALA A 136 2.90 -18.53 23.44
CA ALA A 136 4.36 -18.68 23.52
C ALA A 136 4.95 -18.17 24.85
N VAL A 137 4.31 -17.18 25.50
CA VAL A 137 4.75 -16.61 26.79
C VAL A 137 4.29 -17.44 28.00
N GLY A 138 3.43 -18.45 27.81
CA GLY A 138 2.88 -19.27 28.89
C GLY A 138 3.78 -20.38 29.45
N GLN A 139 4.96 -20.65 28.87
CA GLN A 139 5.88 -21.69 29.35
C GLN A 139 7.34 -21.31 29.08
N ASP A 140 7.96 -20.61 30.02
CA ASP A 140 9.22 -21.04 30.67
C ASP A 140 9.72 -19.96 31.64
N HIS A 141 9.67 -20.28 32.93
CA HIS A 141 10.63 -19.75 33.88
C HIS A 141 11.89 -20.62 33.77
N ASP A 142 13.01 -19.91 33.57
CA ASP A 142 14.38 -20.31 33.91
C ASP A 142 15.20 -21.10 32.87
N SER A 143 16.45 -20.63 32.75
CA SER A 143 17.63 -21.20 32.08
C SER A 143 17.74 -21.20 30.53
N SER A 144 18.60 -20.28 30.06
CA SER A 144 19.53 -20.47 28.93
C SER A 144 20.57 -21.57 29.29
N PRO A 145 21.36 -22.19 28.37
CA PRO A 145 21.74 -21.69 27.04
C PRO A 145 21.96 -22.73 25.91
N GLN A 146 22.25 -22.17 24.73
CA GLN A 146 22.92 -22.73 23.53
C GLN A 146 22.09 -23.46 22.45
N ASP A 147 21.89 -22.68 21.39
CA ASP A 147 22.42 -22.92 20.04
C ASP A 147 21.83 -24.06 19.18
N LYS A 148 21.75 -23.76 17.88
CA LYS A 148 21.29 -24.56 16.73
C LYS A 148 19.78 -24.59 16.49
N ARG A 149 19.32 -23.78 15.52
CA ARG A 149 18.29 -24.13 14.52
C ARG A 149 18.20 -23.10 13.38
N PRO A 150 17.59 -23.47 12.22
CA PRO A 150 18.28 -23.62 10.95
C PRO A 150 18.13 -22.44 10.00
N VAL A 151 19.06 -22.36 9.06
CA VAL A 151 18.98 -21.50 7.87
C VAL A 151 17.71 -21.86 7.07
N LEU A 152 16.72 -20.98 7.05
CA LEU A 152 15.64 -21.00 6.05
C LEU A 152 16.10 -20.18 4.85
N ALA A 153 16.28 -20.87 3.72
CA ALA A 153 16.46 -20.23 2.43
C ALA A 153 15.20 -19.41 2.10
N VAL A 154 15.36 -18.10 1.99
CA VAL A 154 14.34 -17.23 1.41
C VAL A 154 14.53 -17.24 -0.10
N VAL A 155 13.53 -17.74 -0.80
CA VAL A 155 13.42 -17.65 -2.26
C VAL A 155 13.19 -16.18 -2.61
N PRO A 156 13.97 -15.56 -3.52
CA PRO A 156 13.68 -14.20 -3.96
C PRO A 156 12.38 -14.17 -4.79
N SER A 157 11.46 -13.28 -4.41
CA SER A 157 10.29 -12.96 -5.20
C SER A 157 10.72 -12.28 -6.51
N ALA A 158 10.33 -12.88 -7.64
CA ALA A 158 10.56 -12.34 -8.98
C ALA A 158 9.63 -11.16 -9.25
N ALA A 159 9.91 -9.99 -8.67
CA ALA A 159 9.22 -8.74 -9.00
C ALA A 159 10.10 -7.48 -8.91
N ALA A 160 11.43 -7.62 -8.85
CA ALA A 160 12.34 -6.51 -9.08
C ALA A 160 12.83 -6.59 -10.52
N VAL A 161 12.28 -5.75 -11.41
CA VAL A 161 12.86 -5.52 -12.73
C VAL A 161 14.23 -4.88 -12.50
N SER A 162 15.26 -5.71 -12.46
CA SER A 162 16.65 -5.27 -12.46
C SER A 162 16.94 -4.82 -13.88
N VAL A 163 16.98 -3.51 -14.11
CA VAL A 163 17.46 -2.95 -15.38
C VAL A 163 18.96 -3.32 -15.47
N PRO A 164 19.38 -4.19 -16.41
CA PRO A 164 20.79 -4.58 -16.51
C PRO A 164 21.56 -3.43 -17.15
N GLY A 165 22.57 -2.89 -16.47
CA GLY A 165 23.53 -1.94 -17.06
C GLY A 165 23.90 -0.70 -16.24
N ARG A 166 23.36 -0.48 -15.03
CA ARG A 166 23.70 0.72 -14.22
C ARG A 166 24.80 0.49 -13.17
N ASN A 167 25.14 -0.76 -12.85
CA ASN A 167 25.97 -1.08 -11.66
C ASN A 167 27.48 -1.23 -11.95
N GLU A 168 27.91 -1.23 -13.21
CA GLU A 168 29.32 -1.49 -13.56
C GLU A 168 30.27 -0.35 -13.14
N GLY A 169 29.77 0.86 -12.91
CA GLY A 169 30.56 2.01 -12.45
C GLY A 169 30.45 2.35 -10.96
N LEU A 170 29.42 1.85 -10.25
CA LEU A 170 29.18 2.19 -8.83
C LEU A 170 29.90 1.26 -7.86
N SER A 171 30.23 0.05 -8.30
CA SER A 171 30.97 -0.94 -7.51
C SER A 171 32.34 -0.43 -7.05
N ALA A 172 33.00 0.42 -7.85
CA ALA A 172 34.28 1.03 -7.53
C ALA A 172 34.24 1.95 -6.29
N TYR A 173 33.07 2.45 -5.93
CA TYR A 173 32.86 3.35 -4.79
C TYR A 173 32.13 2.66 -3.62
N ARG A 174 31.98 1.33 -3.66
CA ARG A 174 31.23 0.58 -2.66
C ARG A 174 31.90 0.68 -1.28
N CYS A 175 31.11 1.01 -0.27
CA CYS A 175 31.51 1.08 1.12
C CYS A 175 30.63 0.15 1.97
N CYS A 176 31.26 -0.58 2.88
CA CYS A 176 30.54 -1.35 3.90
C CYS A 176 30.27 -0.44 5.10
N LEU A 177 29.00 -0.31 5.48
CA LEU A 177 28.57 0.49 6.62
C LEU A 177 28.22 -0.41 7.81
N THR A 178 28.50 0.10 9.01
CA THR A 178 28.09 -0.52 10.27
C THR A 178 27.45 0.52 11.16
N PHE A 179 26.32 0.17 11.78
CA PHE A 179 25.62 1.04 12.72
C PHE A 179 26.46 1.27 13.99
N ASP A 180 26.46 2.50 14.51
CA ASP A 180 27.16 2.85 15.74
C ASP A 180 26.24 2.64 16.95
N PRO A 181 26.53 1.66 17.84
CA PRO A 181 25.74 1.37 19.03
C PRO A 181 25.65 2.54 20.01
N ARG A 182 26.58 3.50 19.95
CA ARG A 182 26.59 4.71 20.80
C ARG A 182 25.53 5.71 20.37
N THR A 183 25.04 5.61 19.14
CA THR A 183 24.03 6.51 18.58
C THR A 183 22.63 5.93 18.61
N ALA A 184 22.52 4.60 18.57
CA ALA A 184 21.25 3.87 18.49
C ALA A 184 20.30 4.22 19.65
N ASN A 185 19.07 4.58 19.33
CA ASN A 185 18.02 4.72 20.34
C ASN A 185 17.69 3.37 21.01
N GLY A 186 17.24 3.39 22.26
CA GLY A 186 16.91 2.17 23.02
C GLY A 186 15.78 1.32 22.45
N HIS A 187 15.00 1.82 21.49
CA HIS A 187 14.02 1.03 20.74
C HIS A 187 14.61 0.24 19.57
N LEU A 188 15.91 0.40 19.29
CA LEU A 188 16.60 -0.27 18.19
C LEU A 188 17.60 -1.29 18.74
N VAL A 189 17.52 -2.52 18.26
CA VAL A 189 18.54 -3.54 18.50
C VAL A 189 19.44 -3.66 17.29
N LEU A 190 20.75 -3.66 17.54
CA LEU A 190 21.76 -3.91 16.51
C LEU A 190 22.19 -5.37 16.57
N SER A 191 22.30 -6.00 15.40
CA SER A 191 22.70 -7.40 15.24
C SER A 191 23.57 -7.58 14.00
N GLN A 192 24.07 -8.80 13.79
CA GLN A 192 24.97 -9.14 12.66
C GLN A 192 26.17 -8.18 12.58
N ASP A 193 26.97 -8.12 13.65
CA ASP A 193 28.13 -7.22 13.74
C ASP A 193 27.80 -5.75 13.45
N ASN A 194 26.63 -5.31 13.94
CA ASN A 194 26.05 -4.00 13.72
C ASN A 194 25.76 -3.67 12.24
N GLN A 195 25.55 -4.67 11.39
CA GLN A 195 25.09 -4.45 10.00
C GLN A 195 23.57 -4.45 9.87
N ARG A 196 22.85 -4.86 10.91
CA ARG A 196 21.39 -4.91 10.94
C ARG A 196 20.84 -4.15 12.12
N ALA A 197 19.88 -3.26 11.86
CA ALA A 197 19.13 -2.53 12.88
C ALA A 197 17.66 -2.94 12.83
N GLU A 198 17.08 -3.28 13.98
CA GLU A 198 15.69 -3.69 14.07
C GLU A 198 14.94 -2.95 15.17
N HIS A 199 13.69 -2.58 14.90
CA HIS A 199 12.80 -1.99 15.89
C HIS A 199 12.23 -3.06 16.83
N LEU A 200 12.36 -2.84 18.14
CA LEU A 200 11.79 -3.68 19.18
C LEU A 200 10.32 -3.34 19.45
N THR A 201 9.44 -4.29 19.20
CA THR A 201 8.00 -4.13 19.46
C THR A 201 7.67 -4.17 20.97
N SER A 202 8.54 -4.78 21.78
CA SER A 202 8.36 -4.91 23.24
C SER A 202 8.66 -3.63 24.03
N GLY A 203 9.05 -2.55 23.37
CA GLY A 203 9.47 -1.30 24.01
C GLY A 203 11.01 -1.15 24.08
N PRO A 204 11.50 -0.06 24.68
CA PRO A 204 12.92 0.24 24.71
C PRO A 204 13.64 -0.72 25.66
N HIS A 205 14.83 -1.18 25.27
CA HIS A 205 15.71 -1.91 26.16
C HIS A 205 16.64 -0.93 26.91
N PRO A 206 17.19 -1.34 28.08
CA PRO A 206 18.19 -0.54 28.77
C PRO A 206 19.41 -0.32 27.89
N VAL A 207 19.78 0.96 27.71
CA VAL A 207 20.99 1.38 27.01
C VAL A 207 21.76 2.37 27.87
N PRO A 208 23.11 2.32 27.90
CA PRO A 208 23.90 3.30 28.63
C PRO A 208 23.64 4.72 28.09
N ALA A 209 23.50 5.67 29.01
CA ALA A 209 23.42 7.09 28.66
C ALA A 209 24.67 7.50 27.89
N HIS A 210 24.49 8.14 26.74
CA HIS A 210 25.59 8.59 25.89
C HIS A 210 25.18 9.87 25.15
N GLN A 211 26.08 10.85 25.05
CA GLN A 211 25.79 12.14 24.43
C GLN A 211 25.44 12.00 22.94
N ALA A 212 26.08 11.03 22.27
CA ALA A 212 25.84 10.72 20.86
C ALA A 212 24.53 9.95 20.61
N ARG A 213 23.80 9.53 21.65
CA ARG A 213 22.58 8.72 21.51
C ARG A 213 21.35 9.57 21.19
N PHE A 214 20.49 9.09 20.29
CA PHE A 214 19.16 9.65 20.12
C PHE A 214 18.24 9.22 21.26
N ASP A 215 17.65 10.18 21.98
CA ASP A 215 16.82 9.88 23.14
C ASP A 215 15.33 9.81 22.80
N HIS A 216 14.87 10.62 21.84
CA HIS A 216 13.45 10.79 21.54
C HIS A 216 13.02 10.27 20.16
N THR A 217 13.96 9.83 19.33
CA THR A 217 13.71 9.40 17.95
C THR A 217 14.34 8.03 17.72
N TRP A 218 13.62 7.14 17.04
CA TRP A 218 14.06 5.78 16.73
C TRP A 218 15.08 5.76 15.59
N GLN A 219 16.26 6.32 15.84
CA GLN A 219 17.32 6.51 14.85
C GLN A 219 18.65 5.92 15.32
N VAL A 220 19.50 5.62 14.34
CA VAL A 220 20.87 5.17 14.53
C VAL A 220 21.71 5.70 13.35
N LEU A 221 22.95 6.11 13.62
CA LEU A 221 23.90 6.51 12.58
C LEU A 221 24.87 5.36 12.29
N CYS A 222 25.52 5.43 11.13
CA CYS A 222 26.67 4.57 10.85
C CYS A 222 27.90 5.08 11.61
N SER A 223 28.85 4.18 11.86
CA SER A 223 30.14 4.51 12.49
C SER A 223 31.06 5.28 11.55
N GLN A 224 30.85 5.11 10.24
CA GLN A 224 31.60 5.77 9.19
C GLN A 224 31.02 7.16 8.91
N GLY A 225 31.89 8.17 8.84
CA GLY A 225 31.58 9.49 8.33
C GLY A 225 32.41 9.79 7.08
N PHE A 226 31.81 10.46 6.10
CA PHE A 226 32.44 10.78 4.82
C PHE A 226 32.64 12.29 4.70
N THR A 227 33.88 12.73 4.48
CA THR A 227 34.23 14.16 4.36
C THR A 227 34.61 14.56 2.93
N THR A 228 35.08 13.60 2.13
CA THR A 228 35.52 13.81 0.74
C THR A 228 35.27 12.54 -0.09
N GLY A 229 35.20 12.68 -1.41
CA GLY A 229 35.10 11.56 -2.35
C GLY A 229 33.67 11.15 -2.72
N GLN A 230 33.56 10.03 -3.43
CA GLN A 230 32.30 9.41 -3.84
C GLN A 230 32.15 8.09 -3.10
N HIS A 231 30.98 7.85 -2.51
CA HIS A 231 30.69 6.68 -1.69
C HIS A 231 29.35 6.09 -2.10
N TYR A 232 29.32 4.76 -2.18
CA TYR A 232 28.13 4.00 -2.56
C TYR A 232 27.87 2.91 -1.52
N TRP A 233 26.63 2.77 -1.09
CA TRP A 233 26.21 1.71 -0.19
C TRP A 233 24.85 1.18 -0.60
N GLU A 234 24.57 -0.05 -0.19
CA GLU A 234 23.31 -0.74 -0.39
C GLU A 234 22.86 -1.30 0.94
N LEU A 235 21.54 -1.42 1.10
CA LEU A 235 20.94 -2.09 2.25
C LEU A 235 19.55 -2.57 1.93
N ASP A 236 19.17 -3.62 2.64
CA ASP A 236 17.85 -4.23 2.54
C ASP A 236 16.91 -3.62 3.57
N VAL A 237 15.77 -3.12 3.10
CA VAL A 237 14.72 -2.54 3.93
C VAL A 237 13.49 -3.44 3.91
N SER A 238 13.16 -4.02 5.06
CA SER A 238 12.05 -4.98 5.17
C SER A 238 10.70 -4.34 5.50
N LYS A 239 10.67 -3.07 5.93
CA LYS A 239 9.46 -2.42 6.45
C LYS A 239 9.22 -1.06 5.77
N PRO A 240 7.95 -0.72 5.45
CA PRO A 240 7.61 0.53 4.73
C PRO A 240 7.81 1.81 5.57
N TRP A 241 8.11 1.69 6.86
CA TRP A 241 8.27 2.81 7.79
C TRP A 241 9.72 3.15 8.10
N ALA A 242 10.68 2.45 7.50
CA ALA A 242 12.10 2.71 7.68
C ALA A 242 12.57 3.78 6.68
N TYR A 243 13.14 4.86 7.21
CA TYR A 243 13.69 5.96 6.42
C TYR A 243 15.20 5.86 6.39
N LEU A 244 15.77 6.29 5.27
CA LEU A 244 17.20 6.33 5.03
C LEU A 244 17.60 7.70 4.54
N GLY A 245 18.76 8.13 5.00
CA GLY A 245 19.25 9.46 4.69
C GLY A 245 20.69 9.64 5.13
N VAL A 246 21.19 10.84 4.89
CA VAL A 246 22.52 11.28 5.29
C VAL A 246 22.40 12.51 6.18
N THR A 247 23.31 12.66 7.12
CA THR A 247 23.27 13.76 8.09
C THR A 247 24.66 14.14 8.54
N TYR A 248 24.84 15.41 8.91
CA TYR A 248 26.03 15.83 9.62
C TYR A 248 26.07 15.31 11.05
N GLU A 249 27.27 15.11 11.58
CA GLU A 249 27.47 14.64 12.96
C GLU A 249 26.84 15.58 14.00
N SER A 250 26.71 16.86 13.66
CA SER A 250 26.13 17.93 14.47
C SER A 250 24.61 17.90 14.61
N ILE A 251 23.91 16.91 14.01
CA ILE A 251 22.46 16.77 14.17
C ILE A 251 22.09 16.70 15.67
N PRO A 252 21.07 17.46 16.13
CA PRO A 252 20.61 17.40 17.51
C PRO A 252 20.10 15.99 17.86
N ARG A 253 20.47 15.48 19.04
CA ARG A 253 20.13 14.09 19.46
C ARG A 253 19.27 14.01 20.72
N LYS A 254 19.20 15.10 21.47
CA LYS A 254 18.58 15.19 22.80
C LYS A 254 17.27 15.97 22.84
N GLU A 255 16.99 16.73 21.80
CA GLU A 255 15.79 17.55 21.73
C GLU A 255 14.57 16.72 21.29
N LYS A 256 13.39 17.12 21.77
CA LYS A 256 12.12 16.54 21.32
C LYS A 256 11.58 17.39 20.16
N GLY A 257 11.36 16.78 19.00
CA GLY A 257 10.72 17.45 17.86
C GLY A 257 11.40 17.16 16.52
N LYS A 258 10.97 17.87 15.48
CA LYS A 258 11.41 17.62 14.10
C LYS A 258 12.90 17.87 13.86
N ARG A 259 13.53 18.75 14.65
CA ARG A 259 14.94 19.14 14.49
C ARG A 259 15.93 17.99 14.68
N CYS A 260 15.57 16.94 15.43
CA CYS A 260 16.43 15.77 15.63
C CYS A 260 16.12 14.62 14.66
N MET A 261 15.15 14.77 13.75
CA MET A 261 14.76 13.75 12.77
C MET A 261 15.46 13.98 11.42
N VAL A 262 16.06 12.93 10.87
CA VAL A 262 16.66 12.93 9.53
C VAL A 262 15.60 13.29 8.48
N GLY A 263 15.95 14.21 7.56
CA GLY A 263 15.07 14.71 6.50
C GLY A 263 14.10 15.82 6.93
N MET A 264 14.13 16.24 8.19
CA MET A 264 13.22 17.25 8.77
C MET A 264 13.97 18.48 9.32
N ASN A 265 15.22 18.69 8.90
CA ASN A 265 16.08 19.81 9.29
C ASN A 265 17.11 20.13 8.19
N GLU A 266 17.85 21.22 8.36
CA GLU A 266 18.86 21.71 7.39
C GLU A 266 20.20 20.95 7.40
N LEU A 267 20.37 20.01 8.32
CA LEU A 267 21.60 19.23 8.52
C LEU A 267 21.48 17.80 7.96
N SER A 268 20.34 17.44 7.39
CA SER A 268 20.05 16.07 6.95
C SER A 268 19.14 16.03 5.72
N TRP A 269 19.28 14.95 4.96
CA TRP A 269 18.54 14.68 3.73
C TRP A 269 18.06 13.24 3.71
#